data_AF-A0A8I0KP16-F1
#
_entry.id   AF-A0A8I0KP16-F1
#
_cell.length_a   1.000
_cell.length_b   1.000
_cell.length_c   1.000
_cell.angle_alpha   90.00
_cell.angle_beta   90.00
_cell.angle_gamma   90.00
#
_symmetry.space_group_name_H-M   'P 1'
#
loop_
_entity.id
_entity.type
_entity.pdbx_description
1 polymer ?
#
loop_
_entity_poly.entity_id
_entity_poly.type
_entity_poly.pdbx_seq_one_letter_code
_entity_poly.pdbx_strand_id
1 'polypeptide(L)'
;MTESVYADRRFWAGLVERAIKTAAQAALALLATAGAGVLEWDWLALASVTGGAVVLSVLTSLADPTRTTQATDADTLTPSGRHVRAE
;
A
#
# COMPACT_ATOMS: atom_id res chain seq x y z
N MET A 1 27.45 10.21 4.88
CA MET A 1 26.88 9.06 5.62
C MET A 1 25.60 8.70 4.91
N THR A 2 25.51 7.50 4.33
CA THR A 2 24.25 6.94 3.83
C THR A 2 23.38 6.67 5.06
N GLU A 3 22.34 7.49 5.27
CA GLU A 3 21.33 7.16 6.27
C GLU A 3 20.68 5.81 5.92
N SER A 4 20.38 5.02 6.96
CA SER A 4 19.70 3.73 6.78
C SER A 4 18.28 3.98 6.29
N VAL A 5 17.90 3.37 5.16
CA VAL A 5 16.55 3.46 4.59
C VAL A 5 15.48 2.98 5.60
N TYR A 6 15.83 2.00 6.43
CA TYR A 6 14.92 1.47 7.45
C TYR A 6 14.73 2.40 8.66
N ALA A 7 15.59 3.41 8.82
CA ALA A 7 15.43 4.46 9.81
C ALA A 7 14.60 5.65 9.29
N ASP A 8 14.33 5.72 7.98
CA ASP A 8 13.58 6.81 7.37
C ASP A 8 12.06 6.68 7.65
N ARG A 9 11.46 7.77 8.14
CA ARG A 9 10.02 7.85 8.39
C ARG A 9 9.18 7.72 7.12
N ARG A 10 9.71 8.15 5.97
CA ARG A 10 9.01 8.06 4.67
C ARG A 10 8.79 6.63 4.24
N PHE A 11 9.76 5.75 4.51
CA PHE A 11 9.64 4.32 4.25
C PHE A 11 8.49 3.72 5.04
N TRP A 12 8.43 3.99 6.35
CA TRP A 12 7.37 3.48 7.21
C TRP A 12 5.99 4.03 6.84
N ALA A 13 5.89 5.31 6.45
CA ALA A 13 4.64 5.89 5.96
C ALA A 13 4.15 5.19 4.68
N GLY A 14 5.02 5.00 3.68
CA GLY A 14 4.69 4.31 2.45
C GLY A 14 4.35 2.83 2.66
N LEU A 15 5.05 2.15 3.57
CA LEU A 15 4.77 0.76 3.93
C LEU A 15 3.36 0.61 4.52
N VAL A 16 2.99 1.47 5.46
CA VAL A 16 1.67 1.46 6.10
C VAL A 16 0.57 1.75 5.08
N GLU A 17 0.77 2.75 4.22
CA GLU A 17 -0.20 3.09 3.17
C GLU A 17 -0.46 1.90 2.23
N ARG A 18 0.61 1.23 1.79
CA ARG A 18 0.52 0.04 0.92
C ARG A 18 -0.17 -1.11 1.63
N ALA A 19 0.19 -1.39 2.88
CA ALA A 19 -0.42 -2.44 3.68
C ALA A 19 -1.94 -2.22 3.85
N ILE A 20 -2.36 -1.00 4.18
CA ILE A 20 -3.79 -0.65 4.33
C ILE A 20 -4.53 -0.76 3.00
N LYS A 21 -3.94 -0.27 1.90
CA LYS A 21 -4.53 -0.43 0.55
C LYS A 21 -4.72 -1.90 0.21
N THR A 22 -3.71 -2.74 0.45
CA THR A 22 -3.82 -4.19 0.24
C THR A 22 -4.90 -4.81 1.12
N ALA A 23 -5.01 -4.41 2.39
CA ALA A 23 -6.06 -4.89 3.29
C ALA A 23 -7.46 -4.57 2.73
N ALA A 24 -7.69 -3.31 2.35
CA ALA A 24 -8.97 -2.86 1.82
C ALA A 24 -9.32 -3.60 0.52
N GLN A 25 -8.35 -3.74 -0.40
CA GLN A 25 -8.57 -4.43 -1.68
C GLN A 25 -8.82 -5.94 -1.49
N ALA A 26 -8.08 -6.59 -0.60
CA ALA A 26 -8.26 -8.02 -0.31
C ALA A 26 -9.61 -8.29 0.35
N ALA A 27 -9.99 -7.47 1.34
CA ALA A 27 -11.30 -7.56 1.97
C ALA A 27 -12.40 -7.34 0.93
N LEU A 28 -12.33 -6.24 0.15
CA LEU A 28 -13.33 -5.92 -0.87
C LEU A 28 -13.49 -7.04 -1.90
N ALA A 29 -12.40 -7.70 -2.32
CA ALA A 29 -12.46 -8.82 -3.25
C ALA A 29 -13.28 -10.00 -2.70
N LEU A 30 -13.09 -10.34 -1.43
CA LEU A 30 -13.88 -11.40 -0.77
C LEU A 30 -15.35 -10.98 -0.65
N LEU A 31 -15.59 -9.74 -0.23
CA LEU A 31 -16.95 -9.21 -0.06
C LEU A 31 -17.74 -9.15 -1.37
N ALA A 32 -17.08 -8.79 -2.47
CA ALA A 32 -17.68 -8.75 -3.80
C ALA A 32 -18.17 -10.13 -4.27
N THR A 33 -17.57 -11.22 -3.77
CA THR A 33 -17.95 -12.60 -4.15
C THR A 33 -19.06 -13.19 -3.29
N ALA A 34 -19.36 -12.61 -2.13
CA ALA A 34 -20.09 -13.33 -1.09
C ALA A 34 -21.61 -13.44 -1.34
N GLY A 35 -22.25 -12.56 -2.11
CA GLY A 35 -23.69 -12.63 -2.47
C GLY A 35 -24.71 -12.61 -1.32
N ALA A 36 -24.26 -12.84 -0.09
CA ALA A 36 -25.02 -12.94 1.17
C ALA A 36 -24.94 -11.63 1.96
N GLY A 37 -25.84 -11.46 2.93
CA GLY A 37 -25.88 -10.26 3.77
C GLY A 37 -24.61 -10.09 4.60
N VAL A 38 -24.25 -8.85 4.96
CA VAL A 38 -23.01 -8.52 5.70
C VAL A 38 -22.81 -9.40 6.94
N LEU A 39 -23.87 -9.74 7.66
CA LEU A 39 -23.78 -10.53 8.90
C LEU A 39 -23.56 -12.03 8.66
N GLU A 40 -23.84 -12.53 7.46
CA GLU A 40 -23.72 -13.94 7.08
C GLU A 40 -22.32 -14.28 6.54
N TRP A 41 -21.46 -13.27 6.39
CA TRP A 41 -20.10 -13.46 5.91
C TRP A 41 -19.26 -14.27 6.89
N ASP A 42 -18.41 -15.15 6.34
CA ASP A 42 -17.35 -15.78 7.10
C ASP A 42 -16.26 -14.75 7.43
N TRP A 43 -16.46 -14.04 8.54
CA TRP A 43 -15.55 -13.04 9.06
C TRP A 43 -14.17 -13.61 9.39
N LEU A 44 -14.08 -14.89 9.74
CA LEU A 44 -12.81 -15.54 10.05
C LEU A 44 -12.00 -15.78 8.78
N ALA A 45 -12.63 -16.29 7.72
CA ALA A 45 -12.00 -16.42 6.41
C ALA A 45 -11.58 -15.05 5.85
N LEU A 46 -12.44 -14.04 5.98
CA LEU A 46 -12.14 -12.68 5.56
C LEU A 46 -10.90 -12.11 6.28
N ALA A 47 -10.85 -12.22 7.60
CA ALA A 47 -9.73 -11.77 8.39
C ALA A 47 -8.43 -12.53 8.06
N SER A 48 -8.52 -13.85 7.82
CA SER A 48 -7.38 -14.70 7.49
C SER A 48 -6.74 -14.31 6.15
N VAL A 49 -7.55 -14.19 5.10
CA VAL A 49 -7.06 -13.83 3.75
C VAL A 49 -6.55 -12.38 3.73
N THR A 50 -7.29 -11.45 4.34
CA THR A 50 -6.87 -10.05 4.44
C THR A 50 -5.56 -9.92 5.22
N GLY A 51 -5.44 -10.61 6.34
CA GLY A 51 -4.22 -10.65 7.15
C GLY A 51 -3.02 -11.21 6.38
N GLY A 52 -3.21 -12.32 5.64
CA GLY A 52 -2.18 -12.88 4.76
C GLY A 52 -1.72 -11.89 3.69
N ALA A 53 -2.65 -11.20 3.05
CA ALA A 53 -2.33 -10.18 2.04
C ALA A 53 -1.54 -8.99 2.62
N VAL A 54 -1.87 -8.56 3.84
CA VAL A 54 -1.13 -7.52 4.56
C VAL A 54 0.31 -7.96 4.85
N VAL A 55 0.51 -9.18 5.35
CA VAL A 55 1.85 -9.72 5.61
C VAL A 55 2.69 -9.75 4.34
N LEU A 56 2.12 -10.21 3.23
CA LEU A 56 2.78 -10.20 1.92
C LEU A 56 3.12 -8.77 1.48
N SER A 57 2.23 -7.81 1.68
CA SER A 57 2.45 -6.39 1.35
C SER A 57 3.63 -5.81 2.13
N VAL A 58 3.69 -6.09 3.44
CA VAL A 58 4.80 -5.68 4.31
C VAL A 58 6.13 -6.29 3.87
N LEU A 59 6.17 -7.60 3.65
CA LEU A 59 7.37 -8.30 3.16
C LEU A 59 7.82 -7.76 1.81
N THR A 60 6.88 -7.44 0.93
CA THR A 60 7.17 -6.82 -0.38
C THR A 60 7.79 -5.43 -0.20
N SER A 61 7.26 -4.62 0.71
CA SER A 61 7.84 -3.30 1.01
C SER A 61 9.25 -3.41 1.58
N LEU A 62 9.51 -4.41 2.43
CA LEU A 62 10.85 -4.67 2.96
C LEU A 62 11.84 -5.12 1.86
N ALA A 63 11.37 -5.92 0.90
CA ALA A 63 12.16 -6.37 -0.24
C ALA A 63 12.43 -5.25 -1.25
N ASP A 64 11.56 -4.23 -1.33
CA ASP A 64 11.69 -3.10 -2.25
C ASP A 64 11.44 -1.74 -1.56
N PRO A 65 12.46 -1.21 -0.86
CA PRO A 65 12.33 0.04 -0.13
C PRO A 65 12.16 1.26 -1.04
N THR A 66 12.79 1.26 -2.21
CA THR A 66 12.75 2.39 -3.16
C THR A 66 11.35 2.62 -3.72
N ARG A 67 10.62 1.54 -4.06
CA ARG A 67 9.22 1.66 -4.50
C ARG A 67 8.27 2.01 -3.36
N THR A 68 8.69 1.80 -2.12
CA THR A 68 7.90 2.13 -0.94
C THR A 68 7.90 3.63 -0.66
N THR A 69 9.01 4.34 -0.88
CA THR A 69 9.10 5.80 -0.66
C THR A 69 8.64 6.64 -1.86
N GLN A 70 8.60 6.07 -3.07
CA GLN A 70 8.34 6.80 -4.32
C GLN A 70 7.06 7.67 -4.31
N ALA A 71 5.98 7.19 -3.67
CA ALA A 71 4.73 7.96 -3.55
C ALA A 71 4.91 9.22 -2.68
N THR A 72 5.68 9.11 -1.60
CA THR A 72 6.03 10.21 -0.69
C THR A 72 7.04 11.17 -1.32
N ASP A 73 7.96 10.65 -2.13
CA ASP A 73 9.00 11.44 -2.79
C ASP A 73 8.44 12.27 -3.95
N ALA A 74 7.40 11.79 -4.65
CA ALA A 74 6.72 12.51 -5.71
C ALA A 74 6.11 13.85 -5.25
N ASP A 75 5.70 13.97 -3.99
CA ASP A 75 5.16 15.21 -3.41
C ASP A 75 6.27 16.24 -3.12
N THR A 76 7.50 15.77 -2.86
CA THR A 76 8.67 16.64 -2.67
C THR A 76 9.28 17.13 -3.98
N LEU A 77 9.04 16.40 -5.08
CA LEU A 77 9.35 16.85 -6.42
C LEU A 77 8.26 17.83 -6.87
N THR A 78 8.40 19.09 -6.43
CA THR A 78 7.63 20.21 -7.00
C THR A 78 7.51 20.04 -8.52
N PRO A 79 6.31 20.15 -9.13
CA PRO A 79 6.16 20.09 -10.57
C PRO A 79 6.90 21.26 -11.23
N SER A 80 8.19 21.07 -11.49
CA SER A 80 8.98 22.04 -12.26
C SER A 80 8.57 21.90 -13.73
N GLY A 81 7.60 22.72 -14.11
CA GLY A 81 7.52 23.35 -15.43
C GLY A 81 7.67 22.45 -16.66
N ARG A 82 7.01 21.29 -16.73
CA ARG A 82 7.01 20.46 -17.97
C ARG A 82 5.64 20.30 -18.59
N HIS A 83 4.93 21.40 -18.79
CA HIS A 83 3.92 21.54 -19.85
C HIS A 83 3.89 22.98 -20.38
N VAL A 84 5.06 23.54 -20.76
CA VAL A 84 5.09 24.57 -21.81
C VAL A 84 5.49 23.83 -23.09
N ARG A 85 4.48 23.23 -23.71
CA ARG A 85 4.55 22.65 -25.05
C ARG A 85 4.79 23.83 -25.99
N ALA A 86 6.00 23.90 -26.55
CA ALA A 86 6.30 24.78 -27.66
C ALA A 86 5.33 24.44 -28.80
N GLU A 87 4.60 25.49 -29.18
CA GLU A 87 3.84 25.65 -30.41
C GLU A 87 4.65 25.34 -31.67
#